data_AF-A2U0V1-F1
#
_entry.id   AF-A2U0V1-F1
#
_cell.length_a   1.000
_cell.length_b   1.000
_cell.length_c   1.000
_cell.angle_alpha   90.00
_cell.angle_beta   90.00
_cell.angle_gamma   90.00
#
_symmetry.space_group_name_H-M   'P 1'
#
loop_
_entity.id
_entity.type
_entity.pdbx_description
1 polymer ?
#
loop_
_entity_poly.entity_id
_entity_poly.type
_entity_poly.pdbx_seq_one_letter_code
_entity_poly.pdbx_strand_id
1 'polypeptide(L)'
;MTKSIITSFILFFLITSNSIGQEKSNSQVKQLIESYKNDIRGPYYRIKWFCEDGSIRDAKDPCPDDMEGIQHASFKQSALDLRKTNQLFFGEILAATKTNEFLDENHNHSRLKQYQIGEYLASIDNGWILRKGQYYRGAKQSEDEEAWGKEFFEEVLKNDDFLKTNYYLVRQALKDIPHNGDTNIGQLMRSESKILAEDIPSFMDIRIKIHGNPQKTDIDLVKNYIQKMLRSYLYKKRKI
;
A
#
# COMPACT_ATOMS: atom_id res chain seq x y z
N MET A 1 -55.07 -26.65 -7.14
CA MET A 1 -53.77 -26.95 -6.48
C MET A 1 -52.61 -27.03 -7.47
N THR A 2 -52.74 -27.68 -8.63
CA THR A 2 -51.66 -27.84 -9.63
C THR A 2 -51.10 -26.53 -10.21
N LYS A 3 -51.93 -25.52 -10.50
CA LYS A 3 -51.45 -24.19 -10.97
C LYS A 3 -50.62 -23.42 -9.93
N SER A 4 -50.89 -23.61 -8.63
CA SER A 4 -50.14 -22.96 -7.55
C SER A 4 -48.76 -23.60 -7.33
N ILE A 5 -48.63 -24.89 -7.64
CA ILE A 5 -47.36 -25.62 -7.56
C ILE A 5 -46.46 -25.21 -8.72
N ILE A 6 -47.01 -25.09 -9.94
CA ILE A 6 -46.25 -24.68 -11.13
C ILE A 6 -45.72 -23.25 -11.01
N THR A 7 -46.54 -22.32 -10.49
CA THR A 7 -46.11 -20.93 -10.24
C THR A 7 -45.02 -20.84 -9.17
N SER A 8 -45.11 -21.64 -8.10
CA SER A 8 -44.07 -21.70 -7.08
C SER A 8 -42.76 -22.32 -7.59
N PHE A 9 -42.82 -23.27 -8.53
CA PHE A 9 -41.65 -23.88 -9.17
C PHE A 9 -40.91 -22.91 -10.11
N ILE A 10 -41.66 -22.11 -10.87
CA ILE A 10 -41.11 -21.07 -11.76
C ILE A 10 -40.43 -19.96 -10.94
N LEU A 11 -41.02 -19.57 -9.81
CA LEU A 11 -40.40 -18.59 -8.90
C LEU A 11 -39.10 -19.12 -8.28
N PHE A 12 -39.03 -20.41 -7.96
CA PHE A 12 -37.82 -21.05 -7.43
C PHE A 12 -36.69 -21.14 -8.47
N PHE A 13 -37.02 -21.36 -9.75
CA PHE A 13 -36.05 -21.41 -10.85
C PHE A 13 -35.51 -20.02 -11.23
N LEU A 14 -36.27 -18.94 -10.98
CA LEU A 14 -35.80 -17.56 -11.15
C LEU A 14 -34.84 -17.11 -10.03
N ILE A 15 -34.81 -17.83 -8.90
CA ILE A 15 -33.94 -17.55 -7.74
C ILE A 15 -32.60 -18.31 -7.83
N THR A 16 -32.38 -19.17 -8.83
CA THR A 16 -31.04 -19.72 -9.11
C THR A 16 -30.17 -18.65 -9.79
N SER A 17 -29.88 -17.57 -9.06
CA SER A 17 -28.83 -16.63 -9.39
C SER A 17 -27.52 -17.39 -9.53
N ASN A 18 -26.89 -17.30 -10.70
CA ASN A 18 -25.55 -17.80 -10.94
C ASN A 18 -24.62 -17.31 -9.82
N SER A 19 -24.26 -18.21 -8.91
CA SER A 19 -23.24 -17.93 -7.92
C SER A 19 -21.90 -17.99 -8.63
N ILE A 20 -21.44 -16.83 -9.12
CA ILE A 20 -20.11 -16.70 -9.70
C ILE A 20 -19.14 -16.84 -8.52
N GLY A 21 -18.51 -18.01 -8.40
CA GLY A 21 -17.44 -18.24 -7.44
C GLY A 21 -16.20 -17.44 -7.81
N GLN A 22 -15.30 -17.27 -6.83
CA GLN A 22 -13.97 -16.71 -7.08
C GLN A 22 -13.25 -17.54 -8.16
N GLU A 23 -12.66 -16.90 -9.17
CA GLU A 23 -12.04 -17.66 -10.27
C GLU A 23 -10.74 -18.36 -9.84
N LYS A 24 -9.92 -17.73 -8.99
CA LYS A 24 -8.73 -18.39 -8.42
C LYS A 24 -9.11 -19.11 -7.13
N SER A 25 -8.72 -20.38 -7.02
CA SER A 25 -8.90 -21.18 -5.81
C SER A 25 -8.02 -20.71 -4.65
N ASN A 26 -8.41 -21.04 -3.41
CA ASN A 26 -7.61 -20.76 -2.21
C ASN A 26 -6.18 -21.29 -2.30
N SER A 27 -5.96 -22.43 -2.96
CA SER A 27 -4.63 -23.01 -3.16
C SER A 27 -3.76 -22.12 -4.06
N GLN A 28 -4.32 -21.64 -5.17
CA GLN A 28 -3.63 -20.71 -6.08
C GLN A 28 -3.36 -19.36 -5.41
N VAL A 29 -4.31 -18.83 -4.65
CA VAL A 29 -4.12 -17.59 -3.88
C VAL A 29 -3.00 -17.76 -2.84
N LYS A 30 -2.95 -18.90 -2.13
CA LYS A 30 -1.88 -19.20 -1.17
C LYS A 30 -0.51 -19.27 -1.84
N GLN A 31 -0.41 -19.89 -3.02
CA GLN A 31 0.83 -19.91 -3.80
C GLN A 31 1.27 -18.51 -4.23
N LEU A 32 0.33 -17.65 -4.63
CA LEU A 32 0.62 -16.25 -4.96
C LEU A 32 1.10 -15.45 -3.75
N ILE A 33 0.47 -15.64 -2.57
CA ILE A 33 0.94 -15.01 -1.33
C ILE A 33 2.39 -15.41 -1.06
N GLU A 34 2.71 -16.71 -1.10
CA GLU A 34 4.09 -17.18 -0.85
C GLU A 34 5.09 -16.67 -1.91
N SER A 35 4.67 -16.52 -3.17
CA SER A 35 5.54 -15.95 -4.20
C SER A 35 5.85 -14.48 -3.92
N TYR A 36 4.86 -13.68 -3.52
CA TYR A 36 5.07 -12.28 -3.14
C TYR A 36 5.95 -12.15 -1.89
N LYS A 37 5.71 -12.95 -0.85
CA LYS A 37 6.56 -12.94 0.36
C LYS A 37 8.05 -13.15 0.05
N ASN A 38 8.34 -13.95 -0.97
CA ASN A 38 9.70 -14.32 -1.37
C ASN A 38 10.33 -13.41 -2.43
N ASP A 39 9.58 -12.46 -2.97
CA ASP A 39 10.01 -11.53 -4.01
C ASP A 39 10.47 -10.19 -3.41
N ILE A 40 11.57 -9.66 -3.92
CA ILE A 40 12.17 -8.38 -3.48
C ILE A 40 11.27 -7.15 -3.71
N ARG A 41 10.17 -7.30 -4.46
CA ARG A 41 9.17 -6.27 -4.71
C ARG A 41 7.75 -6.70 -4.28
N GLY A 42 7.57 -7.92 -3.75
CA GLY A 42 6.25 -8.42 -3.37
C GLY A 42 5.26 -8.42 -4.55
N PRO A 43 4.04 -7.86 -4.39
CA PRO A 43 3.06 -7.73 -5.47
C PRO A 43 3.38 -6.60 -6.48
N TYR A 44 4.42 -5.81 -6.22
CA TYR A 44 4.82 -4.68 -7.07
C TYR A 44 5.70 -5.12 -8.24
N TYR A 45 5.58 -4.42 -9.36
CA TYR A 45 6.35 -4.68 -10.56
C TYR A 45 7.52 -3.70 -10.73
N ARG A 46 7.21 -2.42 -10.91
CA ARG A 46 8.21 -1.34 -11.05
C ARG A 46 7.66 0.03 -10.69
N ILE A 47 8.55 0.93 -10.27
CA ILE A 47 8.26 2.35 -10.04
C ILE A 47 7.88 3.01 -11.36
N LYS A 48 6.84 3.84 -11.34
CA LYS A 48 6.34 4.63 -12.45
C LYS A 48 5.88 6.00 -11.94
N TRP A 49 5.84 6.97 -12.84
CA TRP A 49 5.10 8.21 -12.65
C TRP A 49 3.70 8.04 -13.20
N PHE A 50 2.70 8.50 -12.44
CA PHE A 50 1.30 8.52 -12.83
C PHE A 50 0.87 9.99 -12.84
N CYS A 51 0.69 10.53 -14.04
CA CYS A 51 0.40 11.94 -14.24
C CYS A 51 -1.11 12.20 -14.28
N GLU A 52 -1.52 13.44 -14.01
CA GLU A 52 -2.92 13.86 -13.96
C GLU A 52 -3.69 13.58 -15.26
N ASP A 53 -3.03 13.65 -16.42
CA ASP A 53 -3.61 13.33 -17.73
C ASP A 53 -3.84 11.83 -17.98
N GLY A 54 -3.48 10.98 -17.00
CA GLY A 54 -3.57 9.52 -17.08
C GLY A 54 -2.38 8.85 -17.77
N SER A 55 -1.38 9.62 -18.22
CA SER A 55 -0.15 9.05 -18.77
C SER A 55 0.68 8.39 -17.67
N ILE A 56 1.36 7.30 -18.05
CA ILE A 56 2.25 6.53 -17.16
C ILE A 56 3.66 6.56 -17.72
N ARG A 57 4.60 7.13 -16.97
CA ARG A 57 5.98 7.35 -17.40
C ARG A 57 6.98 6.54 -16.59
N ASP A 58 8.16 6.32 -17.14
CA ASP A 58 9.22 5.57 -16.44
C ASP A 58 9.77 6.34 -15.24
N ALA A 59 10.33 5.64 -14.24
CA ALA A 59 10.76 6.23 -12.98
C ALA A 59 11.76 7.41 -13.10
N LYS A 60 12.53 7.46 -14.19
CA LYS A 60 13.52 8.53 -14.47
C LYS A 60 13.00 9.61 -15.41
N ASP A 61 11.73 9.53 -15.80
CA ASP A 61 11.05 10.43 -16.73
C ASP A 61 9.83 11.01 -16.00
N PRO A 62 10.03 12.07 -15.19
CA PRO A 62 8.95 12.70 -14.42
C PRO A 62 7.84 13.25 -15.32
N CYS A 63 6.67 13.51 -14.73
CA CYS A 63 5.62 14.26 -15.40
C CYS A 63 6.15 15.65 -15.81
N PRO A 64 5.63 16.25 -16.90
CA PRO A 64 5.98 17.61 -17.32
C PRO A 64 5.87 18.62 -16.16
N ASP A 65 6.71 19.67 -16.17
CA ASP A 65 6.82 20.64 -15.06
C ASP A 65 5.51 21.40 -14.76
N ASP A 66 4.60 21.47 -15.73
CA ASP A 66 3.27 22.08 -15.64
C ASP A 66 2.17 21.09 -15.19
N MET A 67 2.54 19.86 -14.85
CA MET A 67 1.62 18.78 -14.57
C MET A 67 1.96 18.06 -13.27
N GLU A 68 0.96 17.92 -12.40
CA GLU A 68 1.10 17.13 -11.20
C GLU A 68 1.13 15.62 -11.51
N GLY A 69 1.79 14.88 -10.65
CA GLY A 69 1.84 13.43 -10.73
C GLY A 69 2.43 12.81 -9.49
N ILE A 70 2.07 11.56 -9.25
CA ILE A 70 2.54 10.80 -8.11
C ILE A 70 3.45 9.68 -8.58
N GLN A 71 4.54 9.45 -7.84
CA GLN A 71 5.46 8.35 -8.13
C GLN A 71 5.20 7.19 -7.17
N HIS A 72 4.74 6.07 -7.70
CA HIS A 72 4.57 4.84 -6.92
C HIS A 72 4.81 3.59 -7.76
N ALA A 73 4.68 2.42 -7.14
CA ALA A 73 4.82 1.15 -7.81
C ALA A 73 3.59 0.83 -8.65
N SER A 74 3.83 0.38 -9.88
CA SER A 74 2.86 -0.42 -10.62
C SER A 74 2.74 -1.82 -10.01
N PHE A 75 1.56 -2.41 -10.12
CA PHE A 75 1.30 -3.78 -9.68
C PHE A 75 1.72 -4.81 -10.72
N LYS A 76 2.13 -6.00 -10.26
CA LYS A 76 2.27 -7.18 -11.14
C LYS A 76 0.92 -7.58 -11.72
N GLN A 77 0.92 -8.14 -12.92
CA GLN A 77 -0.31 -8.63 -13.56
C GLN A 77 -1.06 -9.63 -12.66
N SER A 78 -0.34 -10.52 -11.97
CA SER A 78 -0.94 -11.47 -11.03
C SER A 78 -1.68 -10.81 -9.86
N ALA A 79 -1.26 -9.60 -9.43
CA ALA A 79 -1.94 -8.83 -8.39
C ALA A 79 -3.15 -8.09 -8.96
N LEU A 80 -3.03 -7.53 -10.18
CA LEU A 80 -4.16 -6.92 -10.90
C LEU A 80 -5.26 -7.94 -11.21
N ASP A 81 -4.88 -9.16 -11.58
CA ASP A 81 -5.83 -10.25 -11.85
C ASP A 81 -6.59 -10.61 -10.57
N LEU A 82 -5.91 -10.74 -9.42
CA LEU A 82 -6.56 -11.02 -8.13
C LEU A 82 -7.61 -9.98 -7.75
N ARG A 83 -7.38 -8.71 -8.04
CA ARG A 83 -8.36 -7.63 -7.82
C ARG A 83 -9.63 -7.88 -8.64
N LYS A 84 -9.46 -8.25 -9.91
CA LYS A 84 -10.59 -8.50 -10.84
C LYS A 84 -11.34 -9.78 -10.52
N THR A 85 -10.61 -10.88 -10.29
CA THR A 85 -11.18 -12.23 -10.25
C THR A 85 -11.61 -12.68 -8.86
N ASN A 86 -11.04 -12.09 -7.80
CA ASN A 86 -11.25 -12.51 -6.42
C ASN A 86 -11.61 -11.35 -5.48
N GLN A 87 -11.62 -10.10 -5.97
CA GLN A 87 -11.75 -8.91 -5.12
C GLN A 87 -10.68 -8.86 -4.01
N LEU A 88 -9.44 -9.28 -4.33
CA LEU A 88 -8.32 -9.31 -3.38
C LEU A 88 -7.28 -8.23 -3.70
N PHE A 89 -6.99 -7.39 -2.70
CA PHE A 89 -6.24 -6.14 -2.84
C PHE A 89 -4.92 -6.16 -2.06
N PHE A 90 -3.95 -6.94 -2.53
CA PHE A 90 -2.66 -7.10 -1.83
C PHE A 90 -1.69 -5.94 -2.09
N GLY A 91 -1.11 -5.41 -1.01
CA GLY A 91 -0.14 -4.31 -1.08
C GLY A 91 -0.76 -3.02 -1.61
N GLU A 92 -1.99 -2.71 -1.22
CA GLU A 92 -2.71 -1.54 -1.70
C GLU A 92 -1.90 -0.25 -1.51
N ILE A 93 -1.90 0.63 -2.51
CA ILE A 93 -1.25 1.96 -2.49
C ILE A 93 -2.40 2.96 -2.46
N LEU A 94 -2.64 3.60 -1.32
CA LEU A 94 -3.81 4.47 -1.12
C LEU A 94 -3.82 5.63 -2.10
N ALA A 95 -2.66 6.28 -2.29
CA ALA A 95 -2.51 7.43 -3.19
C ALA A 95 -2.86 7.09 -4.66
N ALA A 96 -2.88 5.81 -5.01
CA ALA A 96 -3.24 5.32 -6.35
C ALA A 96 -4.73 4.97 -6.50
N THR A 97 -5.57 5.32 -5.52
CA THR A 97 -6.99 4.91 -5.47
C THR A 97 -7.92 6.09 -5.27
N LYS A 98 -9.19 5.94 -5.68
CA LYS A 98 -10.25 6.91 -5.38
C LYS A 98 -10.92 6.56 -4.07
N THR A 99 -11.38 7.58 -3.32
CA THR A 99 -12.08 7.40 -2.04
C THR A 99 -13.20 6.37 -2.11
N ASN A 100 -14.10 6.50 -3.09
CA ASN A 100 -15.25 5.61 -3.26
C ASN A 100 -14.83 4.16 -3.60
N GLU A 101 -13.80 3.98 -4.41
CA GLU A 101 -13.27 2.66 -4.76
C GLU A 101 -12.57 1.99 -3.58
N PHE A 102 -11.88 2.75 -2.74
CA PHE A 102 -11.25 2.22 -1.52
C PHE A 102 -12.28 1.94 -0.43
N LEU A 103 -13.24 2.85 -0.24
CA LEU A 103 -14.32 2.72 0.72
C LEU A 103 -15.21 1.51 0.39
N ASP A 104 -15.40 1.23 -0.90
CA ASP A 104 -15.95 -0.02 -1.42
C ASP A 104 -17.32 -0.40 -0.82
N GLU A 105 -18.21 0.60 -0.71
CA GLU A 105 -19.52 0.45 -0.06
C GLU A 105 -20.35 -0.69 -0.65
N ASN A 106 -20.30 -0.83 -1.99
CA ASN A 106 -21.03 -1.86 -2.73
C ASN A 106 -20.60 -3.29 -2.41
N HIS A 107 -19.40 -3.49 -1.83
CA HIS A 107 -18.92 -4.80 -1.38
C HIS A 107 -18.72 -4.83 0.14
N ASN A 108 -19.55 -4.09 0.88
CA ASN A 108 -19.49 -4.03 2.34
C ASN A 108 -18.09 -3.64 2.83
N HIS A 109 -17.51 -2.61 2.21
CA HIS A 109 -16.21 -2.06 2.59
C HIS A 109 -15.08 -3.09 2.55
N SER A 110 -15.16 -4.06 1.63
CA SER A 110 -14.23 -5.20 1.55
C SER A 110 -12.80 -4.72 1.36
N ARG A 111 -12.57 -3.80 0.43
CA ARG A 111 -11.23 -3.27 0.16
C ARG A 111 -10.61 -2.54 1.35
N LEU A 112 -11.35 -1.65 2.01
CA LEU A 112 -10.92 -1.00 3.26
C LEU A 112 -10.60 -2.03 4.35
N LYS A 113 -11.48 -3.01 4.59
CA LYS A 113 -11.25 -4.06 5.59
C LYS A 113 -10.00 -4.89 5.26
N GLN A 114 -9.78 -5.20 3.99
CA GLN A 114 -8.58 -5.90 3.54
C GLN A 114 -7.31 -5.10 3.79
N TYR A 115 -7.35 -3.78 3.58
CA TYR A 115 -6.23 -2.91 3.92
C TYR A 115 -5.87 -3.00 5.41
N GLN A 116 -6.86 -2.87 6.29
CA GLN A 116 -6.64 -2.96 7.75
C GLN A 116 -6.08 -4.32 8.17
N ILE A 117 -6.61 -5.41 7.60
CA ILE A 117 -6.08 -6.76 7.83
C ILE A 117 -4.64 -6.85 7.29
N GLY A 118 -4.36 -6.25 6.14
CA GLY A 118 -3.03 -6.19 5.54
C GLY A 118 -2.01 -5.48 6.45
N GLU A 119 -2.37 -4.32 7.00
CA GLU A 119 -1.53 -3.57 7.93
C GLU A 119 -1.31 -4.36 9.24
N TYR A 120 -2.36 -4.99 9.79
CA TYR A 120 -2.21 -5.87 10.94
C TYR A 120 -1.27 -7.05 10.65
N LEU A 121 -1.48 -7.77 9.54
CA LEU A 121 -0.62 -8.89 9.14
C LEU A 121 0.82 -8.43 8.91
N ALA A 122 1.04 -7.27 8.31
CA ALA A 122 2.36 -6.70 8.14
C ALA A 122 3.05 -6.45 9.50
N SER A 123 2.30 -6.00 10.51
CA SER A 123 2.83 -5.75 11.86
C SER A 123 3.25 -7.02 12.60
N ILE A 124 2.55 -8.16 12.38
CA ILE A 124 2.80 -9.42 13.11
C ILE A 124 3.59 -10.47 12.31
N ASP A 125 3.69 -10.33 10.99
CA ASP A 125 4.33 -11.29 10.08
C ASP A 125 5.46 -10.66 9.26
N ASN A 126 6.24 -9.78 9.89
CA ASN A 126 7.41 -9.12 9.27
C ASN A 126 7.07 -8.60 7.87
N GLY A 127 6.11 -7.68 7.76
CA GLY A 127 5.67 -7.09 6.49
C GLY A 127 4.78 -7.99 5.63
N TRP A 128 4.43 -9.18 6.11
CA TRP A 128 3.52 -10.15 5.48
C TRP A 128 3.83 -10.32 3.97
N ILE A 129 2.95 -9.87 3.07
CA ILE A 129 3.09 -10.04 1.63
C ILE A 129 4.26 -9.25 1.02
N LEU A 130 4.74 -8.25 1.75
CA LEU A 130 5.91 -7.45 1.44
C LEU A 130 7.15 -7.90 2.22
N ARG A 131 7.19 -9.11 2.80
CA ARG A 131 8.30 -9.55 3.69
C ARG A 131 9.71 -9.24 3.17
N LYS A 132 10.01 -9.49 1.89
CA LYS A 132 11.28 -9.07 1.26
C LYS A 132 11.22 -7.71 0.55
N GLY A 133 10.02 -7.22 0.25
CA GLY A 133 9.76 -5.96 -0.45
C GLY A 133 9.45 -4.76 0.44
N GLN A 134 9.57 -4.86 1.76
CA GLN A 134 9.22 -3.79 2.72
C GLN A 134 9.95 -2.48 2.40
N TYR A 135 11.22 -2.57 2.00
CA TYR A 135 12.09 -1.44 1.69
C TYR A 135 12.22 -1.20 0.19
N TYR A 136 11.30 -1.77 -0.61
CA TYR A 136 11.29 -1.47 -2.04
C TYR A 136 10.98 0.02 -2.23
N ARG A 137 11.99 0.78 -2.67
CA ARG A 137 11.95 2.24 -2.89
C ARG A 137 10.68 2.74 -3.60
N GLY A 138 10.11 1.91 -4.46
CA GLY A 138 8.93 2.24 -5.24
C GLY A 138 7.59 2.01 -4.59
N ALA A 139 7.52 1.33 -3.44
CA ALA A 139 6.27 0.78 -2.95
C ALA A 139 5.20 1.86 -2.76
N LYS A 140 5.50 2.87 -1.94
CA LYS A 140 4.60 3.97 -1.52
C LYS A 140 5.44 5.20 -1.15
N GLN A 141 4.93 6.40 -1.36
CA GLN A 141 5.47 7.62 -0.74
C GLN A 141 4.59 7.96 0.46
N SER A 142 5.19 8.15 1.64
CA SER A 142 4.43 8.42 2.87
C SER A 142 3.60 9.69 2.77
N GLU A 143 4.16 10.72 2.13
CA GLU A 143 3.56 12.03 2.00
C GLU A 143 2.30 11.97 1.14
N ASP A 144 2.35 11.23 0.01
CA ASP A 144 1.20 11.02 -0.86
C ASP A 144 0.12 10.17 -0.17
N GLU A 145 0.52 9.13 0.58
CA GLU A 145 -0.45 8.30 1.33
C GLU A 145 -1.11 9.08 2.47
N GLU A 146 -0.37 9.95 3.17
CA GLU A 146 -0.89 10.83 4.23
C GLU A 146 -1.82 11.91 3.68
N ALA A 147 -1.44 12.55 2.56
CA ALA A 147 -2.29 13.52 1.87
C ALA A 147 -3.61 12.87 1.45
N TRP A 148 -3.53 11.71 0.80
CA TRP A 148 -4.69 10.91 0.43
C TRP A 148 -5.55 10.54 1.64
N GLY A 149 -4.94 10.07 2.73
CA GLY A 149 -5.69 9.66 3.91
C GLY A 149 -6.39 10.83 4.61
N LYS A 150 -5.80 12.02 4.60
CA LYS A 150 -6.45 13.24 5.07
C LYS A 150 -7.67 13.57 4.21
N GLU A 151 -7.53 13.58 2.89
CA GLU A 151 -8.65 13.82 1.96
C GLU A 151 -9.77 12.78 2.12
N PHE A 152 -9.39 11.50 2.25
CA PHE A 152 -10.33 10.40 2.51
C PHE A 152 -11.17 10.66 3.76
N PHE A 153 -10.54 11.05 4.89
CA PHE A 153 -11.29 11.36 6.11
C PHE A 153 -12.08 12.65 6.01
N GLU A 154 -11.57 13.68 5.32
CA GLU A 154 -12.34 14.90 5.06
C GLU A 154 -13.62 14.63 4.25
N GLU A 155 -13.61 13.64 3.37
CA GLU A 155 -14.79 13.20 2.62
C GLU A 155 -15.73 12.35 3.49
N VAL A 156 -15.19 11.30 4.12
CA VAL A 156 -15.97 10.31 4.88
C VAL A 156 -16.60 10.92 6.14
N LEU A 157 -15.88 11.79 6.85
CA LEU A 157 -16.35 12.37 8.11
C LEU A 157 -17.42 13.47 7.93
N LYS A 158 -17.63 13.98 6.71
CA LYS A 158 -18.69 14.94 6.42
C LYS A 158 -20.08 14.30 6.30
N ASN A 159 -20.15 12.98 6.16
CA ASN A 159 -21.42 12.26 5.97
C ASN A 159 -21.93 11.68 7.31
N ASP A 160 -22.79 12.43 8.00
CA ASP A 160 -23.33 12.06 9.30
C ASP A 160 -24.07 10.71 9.31
N ASP A 161 -24.82 10.39 8.25
CA ASP A 161 -25.60 9.16 8.18
C ASP A 161 -24.71 7.94 7.95
N PHE A 162 -23.66 8.10 7.15
CA PHE A 162 -22.61 7.11 7.02
C PHE A 162 -21.92 6.85 8.36
N LEU A 163 -21.56 7.90 9.10
CA LEU A 163 -20.90 7.78 10.40
C LEU A 163 -21.77 7.09 11.45
N LYS A 164 -23.06 7.39 11.52
CA LYS A 164 -23.99 6.71 12.45
C LYS A 164 -24.04 5.21 12.19
N THR A 165 -24.01 4.81 10.93
CA THR A 165 -24.12 3.40 10.52
C THR A 165 -22.79 2.66 10.65
N ASN A 166 -21.66 3.33 10.37
CA ASN A 166 -20.34 2.73 10.24
C ASN A 166 -19.32 3.23 11.26
N TYR A 167 -19.78 3.78 12.39
CA TYR A 167 -18.93 4.41 13.41
C TYR A 167 -17.70 3.58 13.80
N TYR A 168 -17.88 2.28 14.08
CA TYR A 168 -16.77 1.41 14.47
C TYR A 168 -15.79 1.11 13.34
N LEU A 169 -16.28 1.02 12.10
CA LEU A 169 -15.44 0.85 10.92
C LEU A 169 -14.52 2.05 10.74
N VAL A 170 -15.10 3.26 10.76
CA VAL A 170 -14.36 4.52 10.62
C VAL A 170 -13.38 4.72 11.78
N ARG A 171 -13.83 4.47 13.01
CA ARG A 171 -12.97 4.50 14.20
C ARG A 171 -11.77 3.57 14.08
N GLN A 172 -11.96 2.40 13.50
CA GLN A 172 -10.87 1.44 13.31
C GLN A 172 -9.97 1.87 12.14
N ALA A 173 -10.53 2.41 11.06
CA ALA A 173 -9.79 2.92 9.90
C ALA A 173 -8.82 4.06 10.30
N LEU A 174 -9.23 4.92 11.23
CA LEU A 174 -8.38 5.98 11.81
C LEU A 174 -7.10 5.46 12.49
N LYS A 175 -6.96 4.16 12.77
CA LYS A 175 -5.69 3.63 13.31
C LYS A 175 -4.71 3.23 12.22
N ASP A 176 -5.23 2.82 11.06
CA ASP A 176 -4.47 2.10 10.06
C ASP A 176 -4.17 2.99 8.83
N ILE A 177 -5.09 3.90 8.47
CA ILE A 177 -4.91 4.84 7.35
C ILE A 177 -4.02 6.00 7.82
N PRO A 178 -2.91 6.33 7.13
CA PRO A 178 -2.06 7.46 7.48
C PRO A 178 -2.76 8.80 7.21
N HIS A 179 -2.83 9.69 8.21
CA HIS A 179 -3.54 10.99 8.09
C HIS A 179 -3.04 12.07 9.06
N ASN A 180 -2.00 11.78 9.85
CA ASN A 180 -1.51 12.70 10.89
C ASN A 180 -0.61 13.81 10.34
N GLY A 181 -0.29 13.77 9.05
CA GLY A 181 0.74 14.59 8.45
C GLY A 181 2.11 14.31 9.05
N ASP A 182 3.13 14.91 8.46
CA ASP A 182 4.48 14.76 8.94
C ASP A 182 4.75 15.68 10.13
N THR A 183 5.39 15.17 11.18
CA THR A 183 5.86 16.04 12.27
C THR A 183 7.04 16.87 11.78
N ASN A 184 7.25 18.08 12.33
CA ASN A 184 8.44 18.89 12.01
C ASN A 184 9.75 18.08 12.14
N ILE A 185 9.79 17.10 13.06
CA ILE A 185 10.92 16.21 13.28
C ILE A 185 11.06 15.18 12.14
N GLY A 186 9.95 14.59 11.69
CA GLY A 186 9.94 13.67 10.55
C GLY A 186 10.38 14.36 9.26
N GLN A 187 9.88 15.57 9.00
CA GLN A 187 10.29 16.38 7.85
C GLN A 187 11.79 16.68 7.88
N LEU A 188 12.30 17.10 9.05
CA LEU A 188 13.72 17.34 9.25
C LEU A 188 14.54 16.07 9.00
N MET A 189 14.12 14.92 9.55
CA MET A 189 14.81 13.64 9.34
C MET A 189 14.85 13.24 7.86
N ARG A 190 13.76 13.41 7.11
CA ARG A 190 13.73 13.13 5.67
C ARG A 190 14.66 14.07 4.90
N SER A 191 14.62 15.37 5.20
CA SER A 191 15.49 16.39 4.59
C SER A 191 16.98 16.11 4.82
N GLU A 192 17.38 15.87 6.06
CA GLU A 192 18.76 15.54 6.43
C GLU A 192 19.21 14.22 5.79
N SER A 193 18.32 13.20 5.76
CA SER A 193 18.65 11.92 5.11
C SER A 193 18.87 12.05 3.60
N LYS A 194 18.17 12.99 2.94
CA LYS A 194 18.35 13.30 1.52
C LYS A 194 19.73 13.90 1.28
N ILE A 195 20.11 14.93 2.04
CA ILE A 195 21.43 15.58 1.94
C ILE A 195 22.55 14.55 2.15
N LEU A 196 22.43 13.71 3.18
CA LEU A 196 23.42 12.65 3.46
C LEU A 196 23.55 11.63 2.32
N ALA A 197 22.45 11.26 1.67
CA ALA A 197 22.46 10.28 0.58
C ALA A 197 22.99 10.86 -0.74
N GLU A 198 22.91 12.18 -0.94
CA GLU A 198 23.53 12.88 -2.07
C GLU A 198 25.06 12.88 -1.92
N ASP A 199 25.57 13.14 -0.72
CA ASP A 199 27.01 13.15 -0.43
C ASP A 199 27.60 11.74 -0.24
N ILE A 200 26.81 10.80 0.28
CA ILE A 200 27.25 9.45 0.65
C ILE A 200 26.34 8.42 -0.03
N PRO A 201 26.67 7.97 -1.27
CA PRO A 201 25.80 7.07 -2.04
C PRO A 201 25.44 5.76 -1.33
N SER A 202 26.31 5.27 -0.43
CA SER A 202 26.05 4.05 0.37
C SER A 202 25.00 4.23 1.48
N PHE A 203 24.55 5.47 1.73
CA PHE A 203 23.47 5.79 2.67
C PHE A 203 22.08 5.72 2.03
N MET A 204 22.00 5.54 0.70
CA MET A 204 20.74 5.58 -0.05
C MET A 204 19.69 4.59 0.47
N ASP A 205 20.08 3.37 0.86
CA ASP A 205 19.15 2.37 1.40
C ASP A 205 18.51 2.82 2.73
N ILE A 206 19.30 3.48 3.58
CA ILE A 206 18.81 4.03 4.86
C ILE A 206 17.91 5.23 4.60
N ARG A 207 18.28 6.11 3.66
CA ARG A 207 17.43 7.21 3.21
C ARG A 207 16.09 6.70 2.68
N ILE A 208 16.08 5.65 1.86
CA ILE A 208 14.84 5.06 1.34
C ILE A 208 13.92 4.64 2.49
N LYS A 209 14.48 4.02 3.54
CA LYS A 209 13.73 3.64 4.74
C LYS A 209 13.18 4.88 5.47
N ILE A 210 14.05 5.83 5.82
CA ILE A 210 13.68 7.04 6.59
C ILE A 210 12.66 7.89 5.84
N HIS A 211 12.80 7.99 4.51
CA HIS A 211 11.85 8.68 3.64
C HIS A 211 10.47 8.03 3.67
N GLY A 212 10.39 6.71 3.60
CA GLY A 212 9.10 6.01 3.54
C GLY A 212 8.38 5.86 4.88
N ASN A 213 9.09 5.72 6.00
CA ASN A 213 8.49 5.58 7.33
C ASN A 213 9.52 5.86 8.44
N PRO A 214 9.72 7.13 8.86
CA PRO A 214 10.66 7.45 9.91
C PRO A 214 10.16 6.93 11.27
N GLN A 215 11.01 6.15 11.95
CA GLN A 215 10.70 5.50 13.22
C GLN A 215 11.85 5.67 14.21
N LYS A 216 11.54 5.58 15.50
CA LYS A 216 12.55 5.65 16.57
C LYS A 216 13.66 4.59 16.43
N THR A 217 13.32 3.43 15.87
CA THR A 217 14.26 2.32 15.57
C THR A 217 15.31 2.70 14.52
N ASP A 218 15.12 3.77 13.74
CA ASP A 218 16.07 4.22 12.72
C ASP A 218 17.37 4.76 13.30
N ILE A 219 17.32 5.19 14.55
CA ILE A 219 18.52 5.58 15.30
C ILE A 219 19.54 4.45 15.29
N ASP A 220 19.10 3.20 15.45
CA ASP A 220 20.01 2.05 15.48
C ASP A 220 20.53 1.71 14.09
N LEU A 221 19.72 1.86 13.03
CA LEU A 221 20.16 1.72 11.64
C LEU A 221 21.29 2.70 11.31
N VAL A 222 21.12 3.98 11.66
CA VAL A 222 22.12 5.03 11.43
C VAL A 222 23.39 4.79 12.26
N LYS A 223 23.26 4.43 13.55
CA LYS A 223 24.41 4.10 14.41
C LYS A 223 25.23 2.93 13.85
N ASN A 224 24.56 1.86 13.43
CA ASN A 224 25.22 0.70 12.84
C ASN A 224 25.96 1.05 11.54
N TYR A 225 25.35 1.90 10.71
CA TYR A 225 25.97 2.42 9.50
C TYR A 225 27.25 3.22 9.81
N ILE A 226 27.18 4.16 10.77
CA ILE A 226 28.34 4.95 11.21
C ILE A 226 29.44 4.01 11.73
N GLN A 227 29.10 3.00 12.53
CA GLN A 227 30.09 2.06 13.05
C GLN A 227 30.78 1.26 11.94
N LYS A 228 30.03 0.84 10.91
CA LYS A 228 30.56 0.14 9.73
C LYS A 228 31.51 1.04 8.93
N MET A 229 31.11 2.30 8.70
CA MET A 229 31.95 3.31 8.04
C MET A 229 33.26 3.55 8.80
N LEU A 230 33.18 3.77 10.13
CA LEU A 230 34.35 3.99 10.98
C LEU A 230 35.31 2.80 10.96
N ARG A 231 34.80 1.56 11.01
CA ARG A 231 35.62 0.35 10.89
C ARG A 231 36.32 0.26 9.54
N SER A 232 35.62 0.58 8.45
CA SER A 232 36.21 0.59 7.11
C SER A 232 37.31 1.64 6.97
N TYR A 233 37.07 2.85 7.49
CA TYR A 233 38.05 3.93 7.51
C TYR A 233 39.31 3.57 8.32
N LEU A 234 39.14 3.04 9.54
CA LEU A 234 40.25 2.62 10.40
C LEU A 234 41.07 1.46 9.77
N TYR A 235 40.40 0.52 9.10
CA TYR A 235 41.08 -0.57 8.39
C TYR A 235 41.92 -0.04 7.22
N LYS A 236 41.39 0.93 6.46
CA LYS A 236 42.11 1.56 5.35
C LYS A 236 43.33 2.35 5.83
N LYS A 237 43.22 3.02 6.98
CA LYS A 237 44.32 3.78 7.62
C LYS A 237 45.42 2.90 8.19
N ARG A 238 45.15 1.63 8.54
CA ARG A 238 46.16 0.67 9.01
C ARG A 238 46.95 -0.02 7.88
N LYS A 239 46.53 0.15 6.62
CA LYS A 239 47.18 -0.41 5.44
C LYS A 239 48.04 0.60 4.66
N ILE A 240 48.08 1.84 5.13
CA ILE A 240 48.99 2.91 4.69
C ILE A 240 50.04 3.03 5.77
#